data_AF-A0A7Z2SSP5-F1
#
_entry.id   AF-A0A7Z2SSP5-F1
#
_cell.length_a   1.000
_cell.length_b   1.000
_cell.length_c   1.000
_cell.angle_alpha   90.00
_cell.angle_beta   90.00
_cell.angle_gamma   90.00
#
_symmetry.space_group_name_H-M   'P 1'
#
loop_
_entity.id
_entity.type
_entity.pdbx_description
1 polymer ?
#
loop_
_entity_poly.entity_id
_entity_poly.type
_entity_poly.pdbx_seq_one_letter_code
_entity_poly.pdbx_strand_id
1 'polypeptide(L)'
;MTRKKRRDLTLITDELHSELAREATSFIAIGALLTEARGQLNHGEWLPWLEEHFSESTSTAENYMAAARFAAKFPIVTNLKLRPTALYRLGRALDDLDDPFNDRKTIKAILKAAETGWVSVHRAHTIADALRPPEPEPSPAGVETEADELQDDVEEILAGPPPELPPAPEATVHDVILPSFDQAVATLAHLQTKPMASFVATTHDPDRISDVIIFLQEVAVAIQNRKAAA
;
A
#
# COMPACT_ATOMS: atom_id res chain seq x y z
N MET A 1 33.94 -8.66 -34.21
CA MET A 1 33.25 -8.47 -32.92
C MET A 1 33.69 -7.13 -32.33
N THR A 2 32.87 -6.09 -32.47
CA THR A 2 33.15 -4.76 -31.91
C THR A 2 32.95 -4.80 -30.40
N ARG A 3 34.04 -4.63 -29.63
CA ARG A 3 34.00 -4.48 -28.18
C ARG A 3 33.21 -3.21 -27.86
N LYS A 4 31.95 -3.35 -27.45
CA LYS A 4 31.09 -2.23 -27.05
C LYS A 4 31.84 -1.43 -25.99
N LYS A 5 32.24 -0.19 -26.30
CA LYS A 5 32.98 0.70 -25.39
C LYS A 5 32.14 0.84 -24.12
N ARG A 6 32.70 0.57 -22.94
CA ARG A 6 31.97 0.76 -21.68
C ARG A 6 31.59 2.25 -21.60
N ARG A 7 30.28 2.52 -21.54
CA ARG A 7 29.75 3.87 -21.36
C ARG A 7 30.06 4.34 -19.94
N ASP A 8 30.19 5.65 -19.76
CA ASP A 8 30.32 6.24 -18.43
C ASP A 8 29.05 5.94 -17.61
N LEU A 9 29.24 5.50 -16.37
CA LEU A 9 28.14 5.17 -15.48
C LEU A 9 27.34 6.42 -15.10
N THR A 10 27.99 7.57 -14.95
CA THR A 10 27.30 8.83 -14.62
C THR A 10 26.27 9.18 -15.70
N LEU A 11 26.68 9.10 -16.96
CA LEU A 11 25.82 9.34 -18.12
C LEU A 11 24.69 8.31 -18.24
N ILE A 12 24.95 7.02 -17.95
CA ILE A 12 23.89 6.01 -17.89
C ILE A 12 22.88 6.32 -16.78
N THR A 13 23.36 6.76 -15.61
CA THR A 13 22.51 7.11 -14.46
C THR A 13 21.64 8.33 -14.75
N ASP A 14 22.19 9.36 -15.40
CA ASP A 14 21.42 10.55 -15.78
C ASP A 14 20.36 10.25 -16.85
N GLU A 15 20.69 9.41 -17.83
CA GLU A 15 19.71 8.91 -18.80
C GLU A 15 18.60 8.10 -18.12
N LEU A 16 18.97 7.19 -17.21
CA LEU A 16 18.00 6.40 -16.45
C LEU A 16 17.04 7.30 -15.64
N HIS A 17 17.57 8.32 -14.95
CA HIS A 17 16.74 9.26 -14.21
C HIS A 17 15.80 10.06 -15.11
N SER A 18 16.28 10.46 -16.29
CA SER A 18 15.47 11.20 -17.27
C SER A 18 14.33 10.32 -17.82
N GLU A 19 14.60 9.05 -18.09
CA GLU A 19 13.60 8.08 -18.54
C GLU A 19 12.53 7.82 -17.48
N LEU A 20 12.93 7.66 -16.21
CA LEU A 20 12.00 7.49 -15.09
C LEU A 20 11.13 8.75 -14.86
N ALA A 21 11.70 9.95 -15.01
CA ALA A 21 10.94 11.19 -14.90
C ALA A 21 9.91 11.33 -16.05
N ARG A 22 10.30 10.92 -17.26
CA ARG A 22 9.38 10.86 -18.41
C ARG A 22 8.25 9.88 -18.18
N GLU A 23 8.56 8.70 -17.65
CA GLU A 23 7.56 7.69 -17.28
C GLU A 23 6.53 8.23 -16.28
N ALA A 24 7.00 8.88 -15.20
CA ALA A 24 6.11 9.51 -14.22
C ALA A 24 5.23 10.60 -14.84
N THR A 25 5.79 11.41 -15.75
CA THR A 25 5.05 12.44 -16.50
C THR A 25 3.99 11.82 -17.40
N SER A 26 4.29 10.69 -18.04
CA SER A 26 3.31 9.95 -18.86
C SER A 26 2.12 9.48 -18.04
N PHE A 27 2.34 8.90 -16.84
CA PHE A 27 1.25 8.46 -15.98
C PHE A 27 0.34 9.62 -15.53
N ILE A 28 0.94 10.76 -15.20
CA ILE A 28 0.21 11.99 -14.87
C ILE A 28 -0.63 12.46 -16.07
N ALA A 29 -0.06 12.46 -17.28
CA ALA A 29 -0.76 12.86 -18.50
C ALA A 29 -1.93 11.91 -18.81
N ILE A 30 -1.72 10.60 -18.69
CA ILE A 30 -2.80 9.59 -18.85
C ILE A 30 -3.91 9.85 -17.83
N GLY A 31 -3.57 10.08 -16.55
CA GLY A 31 -4.54 10.38 -15.51
C GLY A 31 -5.37 11.64 -15.78
N ALA A 32 -4.77 12.67 -16.37
CA ALA A 32 -5.48 13.88 -16.78
C ALA A 32 -6.49 13.59 -17.90
N LEU A 33 -6.09 12.83 -18.93
CA LEU A 33 -6.97 12.40 -20.02
C LEU A 33 -8.13 11.53 -19.53
N LEU A 34 -7.86 10.60 -18.62
CA LEU A 34 -8.90 9.76 -17.98
C LEU A 34 -9.89 10.61 -17.17
N THR A 35 -9.40 11.64 -16.47
CA THR A 35 -10.25 12.58 -15.73
C THR A 35 -11.13 13.40 -16.68
N GLU A 36 -10.56 13.88 -17.79
CA GLU A 36 -11.30 14.59 -18.83
C GLU A 36 -12.38 13.72 -19.47
N ALA A 37 -12.04 12.49 -19.86
CA ALA A 37 -12.98 11.53 -20.43
C ALA A 37 -14.12 11.21 -19.45
N ARG A 38 -13.80 10.93 -18.18
CA ARG A 38 -14.81 10.67 -17.14
C ARG A 38 -15.77 11.85 -16.95
N GLY A 39 -15.31 13.09 -17.14
CA GLY A 39 -16.13 14.30 -17.04
C GLY A 39 -17.10 14.51 -18.21
N GLN A 40 -16.90 13.83 -19.34
CA GLN A 40 -17.76 13.92 -20.53
C GLN A 40 -18.83 12.82 -20.60
N LEU A 41 -18.70 11.79 -19.77
CA LEU A 41 -19.58 10.61 -19.75
C LEU A 41 -20.69 10.77 -18.71
N ASN A 42 -21.86 10.20 -18.99
CA ASN A 42 -22.96 10.16 -18.02
C ASN A 42 -22.70 9.10 -16.94
N HIS A 43 -23.51 9.16 -15.88
CA HIS A 43 -23.47 8.14 -14.83
C HIS A 43 -23.64 6.73 -15.42
N GLY A 44 -22.74 5.82 -15.05
CA GLY A 44 -22.76 4.42 -15.50
C GLY A 44 -22.01 4.13 -16.81
N GLU A 45 -21.70 5.15 -17.61
CA GLU A 45 -20.99 4.97 -18.89
C GLU A 45 -19.46 4.85 -18.73
N TRP A 46 -18.93 5.22 -17.56
CA TRP A 46 -17.49 5.23 -17.29
C TRP A 46 -16.83 3.85 -17.40
N LEU A 47 -17.36 2.83 -16.71
CA LEU A 47 -16.72 1.50 -16.69
C LEU A 47 -16.72 0.82 -18.06
N PRO A 48 -17.84 0.80 -18.83
CA PRO A 48 -17.83 0.26 -20.18
C PRO A 48 -16.86 1.00 -21.11
N TRP A 49 -16.82 2.33 -21.05
CA TRP A 49 -15.90 3.13 -21.86
C TRP A 49 -14.43 2.83 -21.49
N LEU A 50 -14.14 2.72 -20.20
CA LEU A 50 -12.80 2.43 -19.72
C LEU A 50 -12.31 1.06 -20.20
N GLU A 51 -13.16 0.03 -20.13
CA GLU A 51 -12.83 -1.32 -20.60
C GLU A 51 -12.53 -1.37 -22.12
N GLU A 52 -13.23 -0.54 -22.91
CA GLU A 52 -13.01 -0.46 -24.36
C GLU A 52 -11.72 0.29 -24.74
N HIS A 53 -11.36 1.34 -23.98
CA HIS A 53 -10.33 2.30 -24.38
C HIS A 53 -9.05 2.27 -23.55
N PHE A 54 -9.04 1.55 -22.43
CA PHE A 54 -7.90 1.47 -21.52
C PHE A 54 -7.61 0.00 -21.18
N SER A 55 -6.41 -0.46 -21.55
CA SER A 55 -6.03 -1.87 -21.43
C SER A 55 -5.73 -2.34 -20.01
N GLU A 56 -5.53 -1.41 -19.08
CA GLU A 56 -5.19 -1.70 -17.69
C GLU A 56 -6.42 -1.68 -16.80
N SER A 57 -6.26 -2.15 -15.56
CA SER A 57 -7.37 -2.23 -14.61
C SER A 57 -7.98 -0.86 -14.26
N THR A 58 -9.23 -0.86 -13.81
CA THR A 58 -9.89 0.32 -13.20
C THR A 58 -9.07 0.91 -12.07
N SER A 59 -8.44 0.07 -11.23
CA SER A 59 -7.57 0.55 -10.14
C SER A 59 -6.34 1.29 -10.64
N THR A 60 -5.77 0.87 -11.78
CA THR A 60 -4.66 1.58 -12.43
C THR A 60 -5.11 2.94 -12.95
N ALA A 61 -6.29 3.00 -13.57
CA ALA A 61 -6.88 4.25 -14.05
C ALA A 61 -7.08 5.23 -12.89
N GLU A 62 -7.65 4.76 -11.77
CA GLU A 62 -7.84 5.57 -10.55
C GLU A 62 -6.52 6.07 -9.96
N ASN A 63 -5.49 5.23 -9.91
CA ASN A 63 -4.15 5.61 -9.46
C ASN A 63 -3.54 6.72 -10.34
N TYR A 64 -3.68 6.62 -11.67
CA TYR A 64 -3.21 7.64 -12.60
C TYR A 64 -3.97 8.95 -12.43
N MET A 65 -5.30 8.88 -12.33
CA MET A 65 -6.14 10.05 -12.06
C MET A 65 -5.77 10.72 -10.73
N ALA A 66 -5.50 9.93 -9.68
CA ALA A 66 -5.03 10.42 -8.38
C ALA A 66 -3.65 11.11 -8.48
N ALA A 67 -2.71 10.51 -9.22
CA ALA A 67 -1.41 11.13 -9.50
C ALA A 67 -1.57 12.47 -10.24
N ALA A 68 -2.45 12.53 -11.23
CA ALA A 68 -2.71 13.75 -11.99
C ALA A 68 -3.28 14.86 -11.11
N ARG A 69 -4.24 14.54 -10.22
CA ARG A 69 -4.77 15.48 -9.22
C ARG A 69 -3.67 15.99 -8.29
N PHE A 70 -2.80 15.10 -7.81
CA PHE A 70 -1.68 15.48 -6.95
C PHE A 70 -0.69 16.40 -7.66
N ALA A 71 -0.33 16.09 -8.91
CA ALA A 71 0.57 16.89 -9.72
C ALA A 71 -0.01 18.27 -10.07
N ALA A 72 -1.34 18.37 -10.26
CA ALA A 72 -1.99 19.67 -10.44
C ALA A 72 -1.87 20.57 -9.20
N LYS A 73 -1.91 19.98 -7.99
CA LYS A 73 -1.73 20.69 -6.72
C LYS A 73 -0.24 20.98 -6.42
N PHE A 74 0.66 20.09 -6.84
CA PHE A 74 2.09 20.17 -6.59
C PHE A 74 2.90 19.93 -7.88
N PRO A 75 3.03 20.92 -8.78
CA PRO A 75 3.68 20.73 -10.08
C PRO A 75 5.13 20.25 -10.03
N ILE A 76 5.83 20.48 -8.90
CA ILE A 76 7.22 20.08 -8.69
C ILE A 76 7.43 18.55 -8.72
N VAL A 77 6.39 17.76 -8.48
CA VAL A 77 6.47 16.31 -8.28
C VAL A 77 6.95 15.54 -9.51
N THR A 78 6.79 16.10 -10.71
CA THR A 78 7.26 15.52 -11.98
C THR A 78 8.78 15.42 -12.06
N ASN A 79 9.50 16.27 -11.33
CA ASN A 79 10.96 16.33 -11.31
C ASN A 79 11.56 15.79 -10.01
N LEU A 80 10.76 15.23 -9.11
CA LEU A 80 11.21 14.67 -7.84
C LEU A 80 11.50 13.18 -7.95
N LYS A 81 12.37 12.68 -7.07
CA LYS A 81 12.70 11.25 -6.97
C LYS A 81 11.61 10.48 -6.22
N LEU A 82 10.39 10.52 -6.73
CA LEU A 82 9.25 9.77 -6.20
C LEU A 82 9.08 8.48 -6.99
N ARG A 83 8.87 7.36 -6.29
CA ARG A 83 8.40 6.13 -6.94
C ARG A 83 6.94 6.30 -7.36
N PRO A 84 6.49 5.71 -8.48
CA PRO A 84 5.10 5.83 -8.94
C PRO A 84 4.08 5.45 -7.86
N THR A 85 4.35 4.39 -7.09
CA THR A 85 3.49 3.95 -5.99
C THR A 85 3.36 4.99 -4.87
N ALA A 86 4.43 5.72 -4.55
CA ALA A 86 4.40 6.81 -3.58
C ALA A 86 3.55 7.98 -4.09
N LEU A 87 3.66 8.29 -5.39
CA LEU A 87 2.84 9.30 -6.04
C LEU A 87 1.35 8.92 -6.04
N TYR A 88 1.02 7.66 -6.32
CA TYR A 88 -0.37 7.16 -6.27
C TYR A 88 -0.93 7.26 -4.85
N ARG A 89 -0.18 6.84 -3.83
CA ARG A 89 -0.60 6.92 -2.43
C ARG A 89 -0.88 8.36 -2.00
N LEU A 90 0.02 9.28 -2.34
CA LEU A 90 -0.14 10.72 -2.08
C LEU A 90 -1.35 11.31 -2.80
N GLY A 91 -1.60 10.87 -4.04
CA GLY A 91 -2.78 11.29 -4.79
C GLY A 91 -4.08 10.78 -4.18
N ARG A 92 -4.16 9.50 -3.80
CA ARG A 92 -5.34 8.92 -3.16
C ARG A 92 -5.64 9.55 -1.80
N ALA A 93 -4.59 9.89 -1.04
CA ALA A 93 -4.73 10.59 0.23
C ALA A 93 -5.38 11.97 0.10
N LEU A 94 -5.40 12.59 -1.09
CA LEU A 94 -6.09 13.88 -1.25
C LEU A 94 -7.62 13.75 -1.17
N ASP A 95 -8.17 12.56 -1.41
CA ASP A 95 -9.61 12.32 -1.44
C ASP A 95 -10.18 12.12 -0.01
N ASP A 96 -9.33 11.77 0.96
CA ASP A 96 -9.67 11.60 2.38
C ASP A 96 -9.00 12.69 3.23
N LEU A 97 -9.79 13.55 3.87
CA LEU A 97 -9.29 14.66 4.67
C LEU A 97 -8.61 14.21 5.98
N ASP A 98 -8.99 13.05 6.50
CA ASP A 98 -8.46 12.51 7.75
C ASP A 98 -7.24 11.60 7.52
N ASP A 99 -6.88 11.36 6.25
CA ASP A 99 -5.70 10.57 5.90
C ASP A 99 -4.40 11.29 6.37
N PRO A 100 -3.52 10.61 7.12
CA PRO A 100 -2.24 11.17 7.57
C PRO A 100 -1.36 11.73 6.44
N PHE A 101 -1.53 11.21 5.22
CA PHE A 101 -0.81 11.67 4.03
C PHE A 101 -1.41 12.93 3.39
N ASN A 102 -2.60 13.37 3.80
CA ASN A 102 -3.18 14.64 3.39
C ASN A 102 -2.69 15.83 4.24
N ASP A 103 -1.99 15.57 5.35
CA ASP A 103 -1.43 16.65 6.16
C ASP A 103 -0.34 17.43 5.39
N ARG A 104 -0.44 18.76 5.45
CA ARG A 104 0.49 19.67 4.75
C ARG A 104 1.92 19.49 5.25
N LYS A 105 2.15 19.21 6.53
CA LYS A 105 3.52 19.01 7.04
C LYS A 105 4.09 17.70 6.52
N THR A 106 3.29 16.63 6.54
CA THR A 106 3.65 15.32 5.97
C THR A 106 4.00 15.43 4.49
N ILE A 107 3.13 16.02 3.66
CA ILE A 107 3.38 16.22 2.22
C ILE A 107 4.68 17.00 2.02
N LYS A 108 4.88 18.12 2.72
CA LYS A 108 6.09 18.93 2.58
C LYS A 108 7.35 18.16 2.95
N ALA A 109 7.31 17.35 4.00
CA ALA A 109 8.45 16.53 4.42
C ALA A 109 8.79 15.44 3.39
N ILE A 110 7.77 14.79 2.83
CA ILE A 110 7.92 13.78 1.78
C ILE A 110 8.52 14.39 0.51
N LEU A 111 8.00 15.53 0.06
CA LEU A 111 8.52 16.23 -1.13
C LEU A 111 9.98 16.67 -0.92
N LYS A 112 10.32 17.20 0.26
CA LYS A 112 11.70 17.56 0.61
C LYS A 112 12.63 16.35 0.62
N ALA A 113 12.17 15.21 1.13
CA ALA A 113 12.96 13.97 1.07
C ALA A 113 13.20 13.53 -0.39
N ALA A 114 12.21 13.72 -1.27
CA ALA A 114 12.29 13.37 -2.68
C ALA A 114 13.21 14.28 -3.52
N GLU A 115 13.60 15.46 -3.04
CA GLU A 115 14.64 16.29 -3.68
C GLU A 115 16.02 15.61 -3.57
N THR A 116 16.29 15.01 -2.41
CA THR A 116 17.61 14.47 -2.09
C THR A 116 17.76 13.01 -2.48
N GLY A 117 16.74 12.18 -2.30
CA GLY A 117 16.80 10.75 -2.54
C GLY A 117 15.48 10.12 -2.95
N TRP A 118 15.55 8.88 -3.44
CA TRP A 118 14.36 8.15 -3.86
C TRP A 118 13.42 7.86 -2.68
N VAL A 119 12.16 8.25 -2.82
CA VAL A 119 11.11 7.99 -1.83
C VAL A 119 10.15 6.92 -2.35
N SER A 120 10.17 5.78 -1.67
CA SER A 120 9.16 4.72 -1.78
C SER A 120 7.97 5.01 -0.87
N VAL A 121 6.89 4.24 -1.01
CA VAL A 121 5.72 4.29 -0.11
C VAL A 121 6.15 4.06 1.33
N HIS A 122 6.94 3.02 1.61
CA HIS A 122 7.45 2.76 2.96
C HIS A 122 8.23 3.95 3.55
N ARG A 123 9.13 4.57 2.76
CA ARG A 123 9.84 5.77 3.21
C ARG A 123 8.89 6.95 3.44
N ALA A 124 7.82 7.06 2.67
CA ALA A 124 6.79 8.07 2.89
C ALA A 124 6.03 7.81 4.20
N HIS A 125 5.70 6.55 4.51
CA HIS A 125 5.12 6.14 5.80
C HIS A 125 6.03 6.47 6.97
N THR A 126 7.32 6.11 6.91
CA THR A 126 8.24 6.40 8.02
C THR A 126 8.40 7.90 8.27
N ILE A 127 8.34 8.73 7.22
CA ILE A 127 8.31 10.19 7.35
C ILE A 127 7.01 10.66 8.01
N ALA A 128 5.86 10.11 7.60
CA ALA A 128 4.56 10.46 8.16
C ALA A 128 4.47 10.06 9.65
N ASP A 129 4.87 8.84 9.98
CA ASP A 129 4.88 8.30 11.35
C ASP A 129 5.79 9.12 12.26
N ALA A 130 6.96 9.55 11.77
CA ALA A 130 7.88 10.39 12.54
C ALA A 130 7.33 11.81 12.84
N LEU A 131 6.34 12.27 12.07
CA LEU A 131 5.68 13.57 12.27
C LEU A 131 4.42 13.48 13.13
N ARG A 132 3.87 12.28 13.30
CA ARG A 132 2.74 12.03 14.20
C ARG A 132 3.22 12.24 15.65
N PRO A 133 2.49 13.01 16.48
CA PRO A 133 2.76 13.03 17.91
C PRO A 133 2.74 11.60 18.45
N PRO A 134 3.61 11.23 19.42
CA PRO A 134 3.49 9.93 20.05
C PRO A 134 2.04 9.77 20.53
N GLU A 135 1.38 8.68 20.15
CA GLU A 135 0.11 8.32 20.76
C GLU A 135 0.28 8.43 22.27
N PRO A 136 -0.65 9.07 23.00
CA PRO A 136 -0.59 9.03 24.45
C PRO A 136 -0.52 7.56 24.81
N GLU A 137 0.56 7.14 25.48
CA GLU A 137 0.63 5.79 26.02
C GLU A 137 -0.67 5.56 26.78
N PRO A 138 -1.32 4.39 26.63
CA PRO A 138 -2.55 4.10 27.34
C PRO A 138 -2.27 4.29 28.82
N SER A 139 -2.71 5.43 29.35
CA SER A 139 -2.63 5.72 30.77
C SER A 139 -3.55 4.69 31.42
N PRO A 140 -3.10 3.91 32.40
CA PRO A 140 -3.95 2.93 33.07
C PRO A 140 -5.09 3.57 33.91
N ALA A 141 -5.34 4.88 33.78
CA ALA A 141 -6.22 5.66 34.63
C ALA A 141 -7.54 6.07 33.95
N GLY A 142 -8.16 5.16 33.17
CA GLY A 142 -9.40 5.47 32.45
C GLY A 142 -10.38 4.31 32.28
N VAL A 143 -10.37 3.31 33.19
CA VAL A 143 -11.41 2.28 33.24
C VAL A 143 -12.06 2.28 34.63
N GLU A 144 -12.81 3.34 34.88
CA GLU A 144 -13.83 3.46 35.93
C GLU A 144 -14.91 4.29 35.22
N THR A 145 -16.14 3.86 34.93
CA THR A 145 -17.11 2.99 35.61
C THR A 145 -18.27 2.81 34.63
N GLU A 146 -18.53 1.61 34.12
CA GLU A 146 -19.82 1.27 33.46
C GLU A 146 -19.99 -0.25 33.23
N ALA A 147 -19.34 -1.08 34.05
CA ALA A 147 -19.32 -2.55 33.89
C ALA A 147 -19.90 -3.30 35.10
N ASP A 148 -20.55 -2.61 36.04
CA ASP A 148 -20.96 -3.19 37.33
C ASP A 148 -22.43 -3.65 37.38
N GLU A 149 -23.23 -3.43 36.33
CA GLU A 149 -24.66 -3.83 36.33
C GLU A 149 -24.99 -5.11 35.54
N LEU A 150 -24.01 -5.78 34.92
CA LEU A 150 -24.25 -6.97 34.08
C LEU A 150 -23.57 -8.26 34.58
N GLN A 151 -22.91 -8.23 35.75
CA GLN A 151 -22.19 -9.40 36.30
C GLN A 151 -23.07 -10.34 37.14
N ASP A 152 -24.17 -9.86 37.72
CA ASP A 152 -25.01 -10.70 38.59
C ASP A 152 -25.80 -11.79 37.81
N ASP A 153 -26.14 -11.55 36.53
CA ASP A 153 -26.99 -12.48 35.76
C ASP A 153 -26.22 -13.64 35.10
N VAL A 154 -24.90 -13.56 35.00
CA VAL A 154 -24.06 -14.60 34.34
C VAL A 154 -23.54 -15.67 35.31
N GLU A 155 -23.41 -15.36 36.60
CA GLU A 155 -22.93 -16.33 37.59
C GLU A 155 -23.98 -17.42 37.92
N GLU A 156 -25.27 -17.16 37.78
CA GLU A 156 -26.33 -18.16 38.05
C GLU A 156 -26.40 -19.25 36.97
N ILE A 157 -25.89 -18.99 35.75
CA ILE A 157 -25.99 -19.91 34.60
C ILE A 157 -24.87 -20.97 34.58
N LEU A 158 -23.77 -20.77 35.32
CA LEU A 158 -22.56 -21.61 35.23
C LEU A 158 -22.43 -22.68 36.34
N ALA A 159 -23.48 -22.95 37.11
CA ALA A 159 -23.48 -23.95 38.19
C ALA A 159 -23.55 -25.43 37.72
N GLY A 160 -22.86 -25.78 36.64
CA GLY A 160 -22.68 -27.14 36.15
C GLY A 160 -21.25 -27.65 36.36
N PRO A 161 -21.01 -28.90 36.81
CA PRO A 161 -19.66 -29.45 36.91
C PRO A 161 -18.93 -29.38 35.56
N PRO A 162 -17.68 -28.90 35.49
CA PRO A 162 -16.96 -28.77 34.23
C PRO A 162 -16.75 -30.15 33.58
N PRO A 163 -17.01 -30.32 32.28
CA PRO A 163 -16.58 -31.51 31.56
C PRO A 163 -15.04 -31.54 31.52
N GLU A 164 -14.44 -32.71 31.79
CA GLU A 164 -13.00 -32.91 31.69
C GLU A 164 -12.54 -32.68 30.25
N LEU A 165 -11.88 -31.55 30.02
CA LEU A 165 -11.23 -31.24 28.75
C LEU A 165 -9.92 -32.04 28.64
N PRO A 166 -9.59 -32.62 27.47
CA PRO A 166 -8.25 -33.15 27.23
C PRO A 166 -7.21 -32.03 27.39
N PRO A 167 -5.98 -32.33 27.82
CA PRO A 167 -4.97 -31.31 28.11
C PRO A 167 -4.77 -30.42 26.89
N ALA A 168 -4.94 -29.11 27.09
CA ALA A 168 -4.72 -28.11 26.05
C ALA A 168 -3.26 -28.23 25.58
N PRO A 169 -3.01 -28.26 24.26
CA PRO A 169 -1.64 -28.16 23.77
C PRO A 169 -1.06 -26.83 24.27
N GLU A 170 0.09 -26.91 24.93
CA GLU A 170 0.82 -25.74 25.41
C GLU A 170 0.94 -24.73 24.27
N ALA A 171 0.49 -23.50 24.54
CA ALA A 171 0.64 -22.38 23.62
C ALA A 171 2.14 -22.10 23.45
N THR A 172 2.73 -22.79 22.50
CA THR A 172 4.08 -22.53 22.02
C THR A 172 4.02 -21.20 21.29
N VAL A 173 4.51 -20.17 21.95
CA VAL A 173 4.89 -18.90 21.33
C VAL A 173 5.91 -19.25 20.24
N HIS A 174 5.42 -19.42 19.01
CA HIS A 174 6.27 -19.70 17.87
C HIS A 174 6.90 -18.40 17.41
N ASP A 175 8.06 -18.10 17.98
CA ASP A 175 9.06 -17.16 17.44
C ASP A 175 9.65 -17.71 16.14
N VAL A 176 8.79 -17.96 15.14
CA VAL A 176 9.11 -18.70 13.92
C VAL A 176 8.50 -17.96 12.71
N ILE A 177 9.06 -16.78 12.44
CA ILE A 177 8.56 -15.82 11.44
C ILE A 177 8.87 -16.26 9.98
N LEU A 178 9.84 -17.16 9.75
CA LEU A 178 10.22 -17.59 8.38
C LEU A 178 9.40 -18.79 7.85
N PRO A 179 9.23 -19.91 8.58
CA PRO A 179 8.41 -21.04 8.12
C PRO A 179 6.94 -20.68 7.88
N SER A 180 6.40 -19.76 8.67
CA SER A 180 5.03 -19.26 8.50
C SER A 180 4.88 -18.43 7.22
N PHE A 181 5.91 -17.66 6.84
CA PHE A 181 5.93 -16.92 5.58
C PHE A 181 6.02 -17.84 4.37
N ASP A 182 6.91 -18.84 4.39
CA ASP A 182 7.04 -19.81 3.30
C ASP A 182 5.74 -20.60 3.11
N GLN A 183 5.09 -20.98 4.22
CA GLN A 183 3.77 -21.62 4.19
C GLN A 183 2.71 -20.70 3.59
N ALA A 184 2.67 -19.42 3.96
CA ALA A 184 1.74 -18.45 3.40
C ALA A 184 1.95 -18.26 1.88
N VAL A 185 3.20 -18.17 1.42
CA VAL A 185 3.52 -18.08 -0.01
C VAL A 185 3.06 -19.35 -0.76
N ALA A 186 3.28 -20.53 -0.17
CA ALA A 186 2.80 -21.79 -0.75
C ALA A 186 1.26 -21.85 -0.83
N THR A 187 0.56 -21.36 0.20
CA THR A 187 -0.90 -21.25 0.19
C THR A 187 -1.38 -20.30 -0.90
N LEU A 188 -0.77 -19.12 -1.04
CA LEU A 188 -1.10 -18.16 -2.10
C LEU A 188 -0.87 -18.76 -3.50
N ALA A 189 0.25 -19.46 -3.70
CA ALA A 189 0.54 -20.15 -4.96
C ALA A 189 -0.52 -21.24 -5.28
N HIS A 190 -1.01 -21.96 -4.27
CA HIS A 190 -2.10 -22.91 -4.46
C HIS A 190 -3.41 -22.20 -4.84
N LEU A 191 -3.74 -21.08 -4.20
CA LEU A 191 -4.95 -20.31 -4.49
C LEU A 191 -4.95 -19.71 -5.91
N GLN A 192 -3.80 -19.35 -6.46
CA GLN A 192 -3.68 -18.90 -7.86
C GLN A 192 -4.18 -19.94 -8.89
N THR A 193 -4.28 -21.21 -8.52
CA THR A 193 -4.80 -22.27 -9.41
C THR A 193 -6.33 -22.35 -9.45
N LYS A 194 -7.02 -21.59 -8.60
CA LYS A 194 -8.48 -21.60 -8.48
C LYS A 194 -9.10 -20.51 -9.38
N PRO A 195 -10.34 -20.70 -9.86
CA PRO A 195 -11.00 -19.72 -10.72
C PRO A 195 -11.28 -18.40 -9.97
N MET A 196 -11.13 -17.27 -10.67
CA MET A 196 -11.28 -15.92 -10.09
C MET A 196 -12.64 -15.70 -9.41
N ALA A 197 -13.71 -16.27 -9.96
CA ALA A 197 -15.07 -16.17 -9.41
C ALA A 197 -15.19 -16.68 -7.96
N SER A 198 -14.30 -17.59 -7.52
CA SER A 198 -14.27 -18.10 -6.15
C SER A 198 -13.79 -17.06 -5.13
N PHE A 199 -13.20 -15.95 -5.57
CA PHE A 199 -12.59 -14.92 -4.71
C PHE A 199 -13.37 -13.60 -4.70
N VAL A 200 -14.30 -13.41 -5.64
CA VAL A 200 -15.08 -12.16 -5.78
C VAL A 200 -16.12 -12.00 -4.66
N ALA A 201 -16.48 -13.09 -3.96
CA ALA A 201 -17.39 -13.06 -2.81
C ALA A 201 -16.68 -12.91 -1.44
N THR A 202 -15.39 -12.59 -1.43
CA THR A 202 -14.62 -12.48 -0.17
C THR A 202 -14.87 -11.13 0.51
N THR A 203 -14.85 -11.12 1.85
CA THR A 203 -15.11 -9.93 2.69
C THR A 203 -13.94 -8.94 2.76
N HIS A 204 -12.88 -9.15 1.98
CA HIS A 204 -11.65 -8.37 2.12
C HIS A 204 -11.71 -7.10 1.27
N ASP A 205 -11.32 -5.99 1.88
CA ASP A 205 -11.14 -4.69 1.22
C ASP A 205 -10.11 -4.81 0.07
N PRO A 206 -10.44 -4.36 -1.17
CA PRO A 206 -9.49 -4.29 -2.28
C PRO A 206 -8.16 -3.59 -1.93
N ASP A 207 -8.18 -2.59 -1.06
CA ASP A 207 -6.96 -1.89 -0.63
C ASP A 207 -6.06 -2.80 0.21
N ARG A 208 -6.66 -3.66 1.06
CA ARG A 208 -5.92 -4.65 1.84
C ARG A 208 -5.24 -5.70 0.98
N ILE A 209 -5.86 -6.08 -0.13
CA ILE A 209 -5.26 -7.01 -1.11
C ILE A 209 -4.09 -6.34 -1.83
N SER A 210 -4.24 -5.06 -2.19
CA SER A 210 -3.18 -4.27 -2.82
C SER A 210 -1.96 -4.13 -1.93
N ASP A 211 -2.14 -3.90 -0.63
CA ASP A 211 -1.04 -3.85 0.35
C ASP A 211 -0.26 -5.16 0.42
N VAL A 212 -0.95 -6.31 0.39
CA VAL A 212 -0.31 -7.63 0.40
C VAL A 212 0.49 -7.87 -0.87
N ILE A 213 -0.01 -7.44 -2.03
CA ILE A 213 0.72 -7.54 -3.30
C ILE A 213 2.02 -6.72 -3.24
N ILE A 214 1.95 -5.49 -2.74
CA ILE A 214 3.11 -4.61 -2.59
C ILE A 214 4.15 -5.25 -1.67
N PHE A 215 3.72 -5.77 -0.51
CA PHE A 215 4.62 -6.46 0.43
C PHE A 215 5.35 -7.65 -0.21
N LEU A 216 4.64 -8.50 -0.96
CA LEU A 216 5.25 -9.66 -1.61
C LEU A 216 6.25 -9.26 -2.71
N GLN A 217 5.98 -8.18 -3.46
CA GLN A 217 6.92 -7.62 -4.43
C GLN A 217 8.19 -7.10 -3.74
N GLU A 218 8.06 -6.42 -2.60
CA GLU A 218 9.20 -5.91 -1.84
C GLU A 218 10.07 -7.03 -1.26
N VAL A 219 9.46 -8.10 -0.74
CA VAL A 219 10.19 -9.30 -0.29
C VAL A 219 10.98 -9.92 -1.45
N ALA A 220 10.38 -10.02 -2.64
CA ALA A 220 11.07 -10.55 -3.81
C ALA A 220 12.30 -9.71 -4.20
N VAL A 221 12.18 -8.38 -4.18
CA VAL A 221 13.30 -7.45 -4.44
C VAL A 221 14.40 -7.60 -3.38
N ALA A 222 14.03 -7.69 -2.11
CA ALA A 222 14.99 -7.87 -1.02
C ALA A 222 15.78 -9.20 -1.15
N ILE A 223 15.11 -10.29 -1.53
CA ILE A 223 15.76 -11.59 -1.80
C ILE A 223 16.73 -11.49 -2.98
N GLN A 224 16.35 -10.80 -4.06
CA GLN A 224 17.23 -10.60 -5.22
C GLN A 224 18.46 -9.79 -4.86
N ASN A 225 18.31 -8.71 -4.11
CA ASN A 225 19.42 -7.87 -3.66
C ASN A 225 20.38 -8.64 -2.74
N ARG A 226 19.85 -9.47 -1.82
CA ARG A 226 20.66 -10.34 -0.98
C ARG A 226 21.46 -11.36 -1.80
N LYS A 227 20.85 -11.95 -2.84
CA LYS A 227 21.53 -12.88 -3.75
C LYS A 227 22.60 -12.21 -4.60
N ALA A 228 22.42 -10.94 -4.98
CA ALA A 228 23.40 -10.19 -5.75
C ALA A 228 24.60 -9.69 -4.90
N ALA A 229 24.43 -9.62 -3.58
CA ALA A 229 25.46 -9.19 -2.63
C ALA A 229 26.29 -10.35 -2.05
N ALA A 230 25.93 -11.61 -2.34
CA ALA A 230 26.62 -12.83 -1.93
C ALA A 230 27.43 -13.41 -3.10
#